data_AF-A0A9W8B3W2-F1
#
_entry.id   AF-A0A9W8B3W2-F1
#
_cell.length_a   1.000
_cell.length_b   1.000
_cell.length_c   1.000
_cell.angle_alpha   90.00
_cell.angle_beta   90.00
_cell.angle_gamma   90.00
#
_symmetry.space_group_name_H-M   'P 1'
#
loop_
_entity.id
_entity.type
_entity.pdbx_description
1 polymer ?
#
loop_
_entity_poly.entity_id
_entity_poly.type
_entity_poly.pdbx_seq_one_letter_code
_entity_poly.pdbx_strand_id
1 'polypeptide(L)'
;MPKFMWSQRTLAAEQKYETDAVRLAEFVDNLLEIGSLQGFKHIELSIRSREELMLWVRTNYPDPPKGSSNVPANSLFVLDSTNPAHSLIYDSAIQKRPHLSADKFEDPKSLVDKDLVQDSRHTTFLIAAYYRYRCPYVWLRSNHEQLIQNRENKKLEPDDALKLDSTSCWKEYDIRPWDIVVEVVCQTFGLQLENPFALDYAYFDHLPLEEFVVRTGAMVRFLQRIVVRGYYFEADLTKDLEQLQMRHYEAFSELMSAKRPQNPHTFS
;
A
#
# COMPACT_ATOMS: atom_id res chain seq x y z
N MET A 1 -11.79 -17.81 -10.27
CA MET A 1 -10.77 -17.08 -9.47
C MET A 1 -9.40 -17.52 -9.92
N PRO A 2 -8.43 -16.59 -10.04
CA PRO A 2 -7.05 -16.96 -10.39
C PRO A 2 -6.50 -17.96 -9.36
N LYS A 3 -5.87 -19.02 -9.84
CA LYS A 3 -5.24 -20.02 -8.99
C LYS A 3 -3.86 -19.52 -8.61
N PHE A 4 -3.73 -18.94 -7.42
CA PHE A 4 -2.44 -18.50 -6.90
C PHE A 4 -1.51 -19.69 -6.69
N MET A 5 -0.31 -19.64 -7.25
CA MET A 5 0.74 -20.63 -7.00
C MET A 5 1.74 -20.01 -6.03
N TRP A 6 1.66 -20.42 -4.76
CA TRP A 6 2.65 -20.02 -3.76
C TRP A 6 3.60 -21.17 -3.45
N SER A 7 4.83 -20.83 -3.06
CA SER A 7 5.83 -21.82 -2.64
C SER A 7 5.48 -22.38 -1.25
N GLN A 8 5.46 -23.71 -1.12
CA GLN A 8 5.21 -24.41 0.15
C GLN A 8 6.37 -24.27 1.14
N ARG A 9 6.05 -24.25 2.43
CA ARG A 9 7.03 -24.30 3.53
C ARG A 9 7.24 -25.72 4.03
N THR A 10 8.48 -26.04 4.40
CA THR A 10 8.84 -27.31 5.04
C THR A 10 9.52 -27.02 6.38
N LEU A 11 8.79 -27.11 7.51
CA LEU A 11 9.35 -26.90 8.86
C LEU A 11 8.63 -27.72 9.95
N ALA A 12 9.35 -28.05 11.03
CA ALA A 12 8.83 -28.72 12.22
C ALA A 12 8.04 -27.77 13.16
N ALA A 13 7.17 -28.31 14.03
CA ALA A 13 6.18 -27.55 14.80
C ALA A 13 6.75 -26.54 15.81
N GLU A 14 7.82 -26.87 16.53
CA GLU A 14 8.44 -25.96 17.51
C GLU A 14 9.22 -24.82 16.83
N GLN A 15 9.92 -25.14 15.73
CA GLN A 15 10.56 -24.14 14.88
C GLN A 15 9.54 -23.20 14.23
N LYS A 16 8.30 -23.66 14.00
CA LYS A 16 7.24 -22.88 13.36
C LYS A 16 6.85 -21.62 14.14
N TYR A 17 6.81 -21.66 15.47
CA TYR A 17 6.31 -20.53 16.29
C TYR A 17 7.24 -19.31 16.27
N GLU A 18 8.54 -19.52 16.44
CA GLU A 18 9.55 -18.46 16.36
C GLU A 18 9.70 -17.96 14.93
N THR A 19 9.64 -18.88 13.95
CA THR A 19 9.67 -18.51 12.53
C THR A 19 8.45 -17.68 12.11
N ASP A 20 7.26 -17.93 12.65
CA ASP A 20 6.07 -17.15 12.30
C ASP A 20 6.14 -15.71 12.83
N ALA A 21 6.77 -15.48 13.99
CA ALA A 21 7.02 -14.12 14.51
C ALA A 21 8.03 -13.35 13.64
N VAL A 22 9.16 -13.97 13.30
CA VAL A 22 10.18 -13.39 12.41
C VAL A 22 9.58 -13.07 11.05
N ARG A 23 8.78 -13.99 10.51
CA ARG A 23 8.13 -13.82 9.20
C ARG A 23 7.04 -12.76 9.22
N LEU A 24 6.30 -12.62 10.32
CA LEU A 24 5.36 -11.51 10.47
C LEU A 24 6.10 -10.17 10.52
N ALA A 25 7.27 -10.11 11.17
CA ALA A 25 8.10 -8.90 11.15
C ALA A 25 8.58 -8.55 9.73
N GLU A 26 9.05 -9.54 8.96
CA GLU A 26 9.38 -9.33 7.54
C GLU A 26 8.17 -8.86 6.73
N PHE A 27 7.00 -9.45 6.98
CA PHE A 27 5.76 -9.03 6.33
C PHE A 27 5.42 -7.57 6.65
N VAL A 28 5.56 -7.15 7.91
CA VAL A 28 5.36 -5.76 8.34
C VAL A 28 6.33 -4.82 7.63
N ASP A 29 7.60 -5.18 7.51
CA ASP A 29 8.58 -4.37 6.77
C ASP A 29 8.20 -4.25 5.28
N ASN A 30 7.74 -5.36 4.68
CA ASN A 30 7.28 -5.38 3.29
C ASN A 30 5.95 -4.60 3.12
N LEU A 31 5.12 -4.54 4.16
CA LEU A 31 3.88 -3.78 4.19
C LEU A 31 4.17 -2.28 4.16
N LEU A 32 5.19 -1.84 4.91
CA LEU A 32 5.69 -0.46 4.89
C LEU A 32 6.31 -0.11 3.54
N GLU A 33 7.08 -1.02 2.95
CA GLU A 33 7.68 -0.82 1.63
C GLU A 33 6.62 -0.54 0.57
N ILE A 34 5.64 -1.43 0.40
CA ILE A 34 4.57 -1.23 -0.59
C ILE A 34 3.67 -0.04 -0.23
N GLY A 35 3.43 0.19 1.06
CA GLY A 35 2.60 1.30 1.55
C GLY A 35 3.20 2.68 1.31
N SER A 36 4.51 2.76 1.05
CA SER A 36 5.20 4.00 0.70
C SER A 36 5.15 4.33 -0.80
N LEU A 37 4.67 3.40 -1.63
CA LEU A 37 4.63 3.55 -3.08
C LEU A 37 3.38 4.30 -3.53
N GLN A 38 3.53 5.08 -4.59
CA GLN A 38 2.46 5.84 -5.21
C GLN A 38 2.65 5.82 -6.74
N GLY A 39 1.56 6.04 -7.49
CA GLY A 39 1.59 6.02 -8.95
C GLY A 39 1.07 4.74 -9.60
N PHE A 40 0.20 4.00 -8.92
CA PHE A 40 -0.54 2.90 -9.52
C PHE A 40 -1.86 3.41 -10.13
N LYS A 41 -2.32 2.77 -11.22
CA LYS A 41 -3.59 3.11 -11.88
C LYS A 41 -4.81 2.67 -11.09
N HIS A 42 -4.80 1.41 -10.63
CA HIS A 42 -5.98 0.75 -10.08
C HIS A 42 -6.09 0.84 -8.56
N ILE A 43 -4.97 1.12 -7.89
CA ILE A 43 -4.89 1.09 -6.44
C ILE A 43 -4.23 2.35 -5.89
N GLU A 44 -4.58 2.71 -4.67
CA GLU A 44 -3.83 3.62 -3.83
C GLU A 44 -3.51 2.95 -2.50
N LEU A 45 -2.37 3.28 -1.94
CA LEU A 45 -1.85 2.68 -0.71
C LEU A 45 -1.42 3.80 0.23
N SER A 46 -1.71 3.64 1.52
CA SER A 46 -1.22 4.54 2.56
C SER A 46 -0.99 3.79 3.85
N ILE A 47 0.17 4.01 4.44
CA ILE A 47 0.50 3.51 5.78
C ILE A 47 -0.41 4.21 6.79
N ARG A 48 -1.13 3.44 7.62
CA ARG A 48 -1.96 3.96 8.70
C ARG A 48 -1.28 3.82 10.05
N SER A 49 -0.56 2.72 10.24
CA SER A 49 0.27 2.48 11.41
C SER A 49 1.45 1.59 11.03
N ARG A 50 2.33 1.29 11.99
CA ARG A 50 3.45 0.36 11.75
C ARG A 50 2.98 -1.01 11.25
N GLU A 51 1.82 -1.48 11.69
CA GLU A 51 1.29 -2.81 11.36
C GLU A 51 0.05 -2.73 10.44
N GLU A 52 -0.33 -1.54 9.98
CA GLU A 52 -1.57 -1.29 9.23
C GLU A 52 -1.33 -0.53 7.93
N LEU A 53 -1.92 -1.04 6.86
CA LEU A 53 -1.94 -0.47 5.53
C LEU A 53 -3.38 -0.27 5.06
N MET A 54 -3.69 0.92 4.60
CA MET A 54 -4.93 1.21 3.88
C MET A 54 -4.70 0.96 2.39
N LEU A 55 -5.62 0.21 1.78
CA LEU A 55 -5.67 -0.06 0.35
C LEU A 55 -7.00 0.45 -0.20
N TRP A 56 -6.93 1.34 -1.19
CA TRP A 56 -8.09 1.77 -1.97
C TRP A 56 -8.00 1.13 -3.35
N VAL A 57 -9.06 0.44 -3.75
CA VAL A 57 -9.21 -0.11 -5.10
C VAL A 57 -10.20 0.76 -5.86
N ARG A 58 -9.74 1.38 -6.95
CA ARG A 58 -10.55 2.28 -7.79
C ARG A 58 -11.56 1.45 -8.59
N THR A 59 -12.83 1.46 -8.18
CA THR A 59 -13.91 0.69 -8.83
C THR A 59 -14.36 1.30 -10.15
N ASN A 60 -14.31 2.63 -10.22
CA ASN A 60 -14.50 3.38 -11.45
C ASN A 60 -13.17 4.09 -11.74
N TYR A 61 -12.45 3.70 -12.78
CA TYR A 61 -11.42 4.54 -13.36
C TYR A 61 -12.12 5.39 -14.43
N PRO A 62 -12.72 6.56 -14.09
CA PRO A 62 -12.97 7.53 -15.14
C PRO A 62 -11.59 7.93 -15.69
N ASP A 63 -11.48 8.13 -17.00
CA ASP A 63 -10.31 8.80 -17.59
C ASP A 63 -9.87 9.97 -16.69
N PRO A 64 -8.55 10.19 -16.51
CA PRO A 64 -8.04 11.10 -15.51
C PRO A 64 -8.74 12.48 -15.61
N PRO A 65 -9.32 12.99 -14.51
CA PRO A 65 -9.93 14.31 -14.53
C PRO A 65 -8.84 15.34 -14.77
N LYS A 66 -9.02 16.18 -15.79
CA LYS A 66 -8.18 17.36 -16.03
C LYS A 66 -8.20 18.23 -14.77
N GLY A 67 -7.10 18.20 -14.02
CA GLY A 67 -6.80 19.14 -12.94
C GLY A 67 -7.72 19.08 -11.73
N SER A 68 -7.38 18.26 -10.73
CA SER A 68 -7.64 18.62 -9.34
C SER A 68 -6.57 18.01 -8.44
N SER A 69 -5.64 18.85 -8.00
CA SER A 69 -4.60 18.51 -7.01
C SER A 69 -5.24 18.38 -5.63
N ASN A 70 -5.73 17.20 -5.28
CA ASN A 70 -5.92 16.83 -3.88
C ASN A 70 -4.95 15.69 -3.58
N VAL A 71 -3.67 16.06 -3.48
CA VAL A 71 -2.62 15.18 -2.97
C VAL A 71 -2.79 15.12 -1.46
N PRO A 72 -3.07 13.96 -0.85
CA PRO A 72 -2.98 13.84 0.61
C PRO A 72 -1.53 14.08 1.03
N ALA A 73 -1.34 14.92 2.05
CA ALA A 73 -0.03 15.35 2.52
C ALA A 73 0.83 14.15 2.95
N ASN A 74 1.97 13.96 2.28
CA ASN A 74 2.97 12.97 2.66
C ASN A 74 3.96 13.52 3.70
N SER A 75 4.42 12.60 4.54
CA SER A 75 5.34 12.71 5.68
C SER A 75 6.79 13.11 5.35
N LEU A 76 7.06 13.72 4.20
CA LEU A 76 8.41 14.06 3.73
C LEU A 76 8.82 15.53 3.97
N PHE A 77 7.97 16.36 4.56
CA PHE A 77 8.25 17.78 4.84
C PHE A 77 9.14 18.07 6.06
N VAL A 78 9.82 17.07 6.65
CA VAL A 78 10.62 17.28 7.88
C VAL A 78 12.02 17.86 7.61
N LEU A 79 12.39 18.20 6.37
CA LEU A 79 13.74 18.65 6.04
C LEU A 79 13.90 20.10 5.53
N ASP A 80 12.90 20.98 5.70
CA ASP A 80 13.12 22.42 5.53
C ASP A 80 12.98 23.18 6.85
N SER A 81 14.09 23.26 7.58
CA SER A 81 14.23 23.98 8.83
C SER A 81 14.64 25.43 8.56
N THR A 82 13.72 26.28 8.09
CA THR A 82 13.96 27.74 8.06
C THR A 82 12.76 28.65 8.38
N ASN A 83 11.56 28.13 8.72
CA ASN A 83 10.42 28.98 9.10
C ASN A 83 9.89 28.70 10.53
N PRO A 84 9.94 29.67 11.47
CA PRO A 84 9.53 29.46 12.87
C PRO A 84 8.02 29.61 13.12
N ALA A 85 7.16 29.58 12.10
CA ALA A 85 5.75 29.98 12.24
C ALA A 85 4.71 28.85 12.36
N HIS A 86 5.09 27.57 12.30
CA HIS A 86 4.13 26.46 12.45
C HIS A 86 4.66 25.37 13.40
N SER A 87 4.86 25.78 14.65
CA SER A 87 5.09 24.89 15.78
C SER A 87 3.74 24.39 16.31
N LEU A 88 3.53 23.07 16.26
CA LEU A 88 2.78 22.26 17.23
C LEU A 88 1.26 22.55 17.39
N ILE A 89 0.43 21.68 16.78
CA ILE A 89 -0.88 21.33 17.35
C ILE A 89 -0.75 19.93 17.96
N TYR A 90 -0.06 19.86 19.10
CA TYR A 90 -0.25 18.77 20.06
C TYR A 90 -1.18 19.35 21.12
N ASP A 91 -2.49 19.09 20.99
CA ASP A 91 -3.45 19.52 22.01
C ASP A 91 -3.43 18.50 23.15
N SER A 92 -2.78 18.90 24.24
CA SER A 92 -2.55 18.14 25.46
C SER A 92 -3.75 18.24 26.41
N ALA A 93 -4.94 17.85 25.93
CA ALA A 93 -6.18 18.00 26.71
C ALA A 93 -7.18 16.85 26.57
N ILE A 94 -6.75 15.58 26.65
CA ILE A 94 -7.64 14.47 27.06
C ILE A 94 -6.91 13.57 28.07
N GLN A 95 -6.62 14.14 29.23
CA GLN A 95 -6.30 13.38 30.43
C GLN A 95 -7.55 13.32 31.32
N LYS A 96 -8.47 12.41 31.00
CA LYS A 96 -9.50 11.95 31.94
C LYS A 96 -9.62 10.43 31.83
N ARG A 97 -9.09 9.74 32.84
CA ARG A 97 -9.45 8.35 33.16
C ARG A 97 -10.97 8.28 33.38
N PRO A 98 -11.61 7.17 32.98
CA PRO A 98 -12.54 6.54 33.88
C PRO A 98 -12.18 5.07 34.13
N HIS A 99 -12.15 4.77 35.42
CA HIS A 99 -12.46 3.52 36.10
C HIS A 99 -12.69 2.24 35.29
N LEU A 100 -11.94 1.21 35.72
CA LEU A 100 -12.16 -0.21 35.53
C LEU A 100 -13.64 -0.59 35.67
N SER A 101 -14.22 -1.09 34.58
CA SER A 101 -15.28 -2.10 34.62
C SER A 101 -15.02 -3.07 33.47
N ALA A 102 -14.85 -4.34 33.82
CA ALA A 102 -14.63 -5.43 32.90
C ALA A 102 -15.98 -5.88 32.35
N ASP A 103 -16.32 -5.49 31.12
CA ASP A 103 -16.99 -6.34 30.13
C ASP A 103 -17.27 -5.55 28.86
N LYS A 104 -17.05 -6.18 27.69
CA LYS A 104 -17.15 -5.69 26.30
C LYS A 104 -15.94 -4.88 25.79
N PHE A 105 -15.04 -5.59 25.12
CA PHE A 105 -14.01 -5.03 24.25
C PHE A 105 -14.67 -4.56 22.93
N GLU A 106 -14.76 -3.25 22.71
CA GLU A 106 -14.98 -2.68 21.37
C GLU A 106 -13.63 -2.44 20.70
N ASP A 107 -13.47 -2.93 19.49
CA ASP A 107 -12.31 -2.66 18.63
C ASP A 107 -12.24 -1.18 18.22
N PRO A 108 -11.04 -0.64 17.90
CA PRO A 108 -10.84 0.79 17.74
C PRO A 108 -11.50 1.30 16.46
N LYS A 109 -12.76 1.75 16.58
CA LYS A 109 -13.45 2.55 15.56
C LYS A 109 -12.73 3.89 15.44
N SER A 110 -11.94 4.05 14.38
CA SER A 110 -11.23 5.30 14.10
C SER A 110 -12.17 6.29 13.41
N LEU A 111 -12.09 7.56 13.80
CA LEU A 111 -12.88 8.66 13.23
C LEU A 111 -12.75 8.76 11.69
N VAL A 112 -11.66 8.25 11.12
CA VAL A 112 -11.38 8.19 9.67
C VAL A 112 -12.36 7.29 8.92
N ASP A 113 -12.92 6.28 9.58
CA ASP A 113 -13.74 5.25 8.91
C ASP A 113 -15.11 5.81 8.46
N LYS A 114 -15.59 6.92 9.05
CA LYS A 114 -16.85 7.58 8.65
C LYS A 114 -16.77 8.30 7.30
N ASP A 115 -15.62 8.89 7.00
CA ASP A 115 -15.40 9.63 5.75
C ASP A 115 -15.15 8.67 4.57
N LEU A 116 -14.57 7.50 4.85
CA LEU A 116 -14.28 6.46 3.85
C LEU A 116 -15.53 5.80 3.27
N VAL A 117 -16.63 5.74 4.03
CA VAL A 117 -17.90 5.15 3.58
C VAL A 117 -18.60 6.02 2.53
N GLN A 118 -18.25 7.31 2.42
CA GLN A 118 -18.91 8.25 1.50
C GLN A 118 -18.29 8.31 0.10
N ASP A 119 -17.07 7.80 -0.12
CA ASP A 119 -16.44 7.80 -1.45
C ASP A 119 -16.82 6.56 -2.26
N SER A 120 -17.82 6.70 -3.12
CA SER A 120 -18.30 5.62 -4.00
C SER A 120 -17.33 5.26 -5.13
N ARG A 121 -16.20 5.97 -5.29
CA ARG A 121 -15.21 5.73 -6.35
C ARG A 121 -14.15 4.69 -5.97
N HIS A 122 -14.06 4.38 -4.68
CA HIS A 122 -13.03 3.52 -4.13
C HIS A 122 -13.64 2.51 -3.17
N THR A 123 -13.26 1.24 -3.33
CA THR A 123 -13.48 0.23 -2.31
C THR A 123 -12.25 0.19 -1.40
N THR A 124 -12.46 0.43 -0.12
CA THR A 124 -11.40 0.61 0.87
C THR A 124 -11.23 -0.65 1.71
N PHE A 125 -9.98 -1.07 1.89
CA PHE A 125 -9.59 -2.21 2.71
C PHE A 125 -8.52 -1.79 3.72
N LEU A 126 -8.57 -2.40 4.91
CA LEU A 126 -7.50 -2.36 5.88
C LEU A 126 -6.77 -3.70 5.85
N ILE A 127 -5.47 -3.69 5.55
CA ILE A 127 -4.59 -4.84 5.72
C ILE A 127 -3.82 -4.62 7.01
N ALA A 128 -3.94 -5.53 7.98
CA ALA A 128 -3.17 -5.43 9.22
C ALA A 128 -2.45 -6.72 9.56
N ALA A 129 -1.26 -6.58 10.15
CA ALA A 129 -0.37 -7.67 10.53
C ALA A 129 -0.02 -7.59 12.01
N TYR A 130 -1.04 -7.48 12.88
CA TYR A 130 -0.80 -7.31 14.31
C TYR A 130 -0.08 -8.51 14.92
N TYR A 131 0.97 -8.23 15.70
CA TYR A 131 1.76 -9.26 16.38
C TYR A 131 0.93 -10.26 17.19
N ARG A 132 -0.16 -9.78 17.81
CA ARG A 132 -1.06 -10.60 18.64
C ARG A 132 -1.71 -11.74 17.85
N TYR A 133 -1.99 -11.56 16.56
CA TYR A 133 -2.66 -12.58 15.76
C TYR A 133 -1.70 -13.51 15.02
N ARG A 134 -0.41 -13.16 14.93
CA ARG A 134 0.63 -13.97 14.27
C ARG A 134 0.39 -14.26 12.78
N CYS A 135 -0.52 -13.52 12.14
CA CYS A 135 -0.79 -13.59 10.70
C CYS A 135 -1.52 -12.32 10.24
N PRO A 136 -1.43 -11.97 8.94
CA PRO A 136 -2.14 -10.83 8.40
C PRO A 136 -3.64 -11.11 8.24
N TYR A 137 -4.42 -10.06 8.38
CA TYR A 137 -5.87 -10.04 8.14
C TYR A 137 -6.24 -8.84 7.29
N VAL A 138 -7.37 -8.96 6.60
CA VAL A 138 -7.91 -7.88 5.77
C VAL A 138 -9.34 -7.61 6.18
N TRP A 139 -9.71 -6.35 6.33
CA TRP A 139 -11.07 -5.93 6.59
C TRP A 139 -11.56 -5.01 5.49
N LEU A 140 -12.84 -5.13 5.16
CA LEU A 140 -13.51 -4.17 4.29
C LEU A 140 -13.90 -2.94 5.13
N ARG A 141 -13.61 -1.74 4.62
CA ARG A 141 -13.88 -0.46 5.32
C ARG A 141 -14.89 0.42 4.58
N SER A 142 -15.16 0.18 3.29
CA SER A 142 -16.19 0.89 2.53
C SER A 142 -16.89 -0.02 1.51
N ASN A 143 -17.99 0.46 0.92
CA ASN A 143 -18.73 -0.17 -0.18
C ASN A 143 -19.13 -1.65 0.05
N HIS A 144 -19.56 -1.96 1.28
CA HIS A 144 -20.00 -3.30 1.69
C HIS A 144 -21.08 -3.87 0.74
N GLU A 145 -22.05 -3.06 0.31
CA GLU A 145 -23.18 -3.53 -0.50
C GLU A 145 -22.80 -3.98 -1.91
N GLN A 146 -21.82 -3.32 -2.55
CA GLN A 146 -21.39 -3.64 -3.93
C GLN A 146 -20.60 -4.96 -3.98
N LEU A 147 -19.77 -5.23 -2.97
CA LEU A 147 -19.06 -6.50 -2.83
C LEU A 147 -19.98 -7.64 -2.36
N ILE A 148 -21.00 -7.34 -1.55
CA ILE A 148 -22.00 -8.31 -1.10
C ILE A 148 -22.93 -8.73 -2.24
N GLN A 149 -23.31 -7.85 -3.19
CA GLN A 149 -24.12 -8.28 -4.34
C GLN A 149 -23.40 -9.30 -5.24
N ASN A 150 -22.07 -9.30 -5.27
CA ASN A 150 -21.26 -10.27 -5.99
C ASN A 150 -20.98 -11.57 -5.20
N ARG A 151 -21.33 -11.63 -3.90
CA ARG A 151 -21.15 -12.83 -3.05
C ARG A 151 -22.50 -13.32 -2.56
N GLU A 152 -22.80 -14.60 -2.76
CA GLU A 152 -24.01 -15.27 -2.27
C GLU A 152 -24.42 -14.80 -0.85
N ASN A 153 -25.44 -13.92 -0.77
CA ASN A 153 -26.28 -13.55 0.38
C ASN A 153 -25.70 -13.69 1.80
N LYS A 154 -24.44 -13.29 2.04
CA LYS A 154 -23.88 -13.13 3.39
C LYS A 154 -23.56 -11.67 3.64
N LYS A 155 -24.31 -11.09 4.58
CA LYS A 155 -24.08 -9.76 5.11
C LYS A 155 -22.70 -9.75 5.78
N LEU A 156 -21.72 -9.13 5.14
CA LEU A 156 -20.40 -8.90 5.71
C LEU A 156 -20.51 -7.68 6.61
N GLU A 157 -20.41 -7.86 7.93
CA GLU A 157 -20.35 -6.74 8.87
C GLU A 157 -18.94 -6.12 8.82
N PRO A 158 -18.78 -4.80 9.08
CA PRO A 158 -17.51 -4.08 8.89
C PRO A 158 -16.33 -4.60 9.73
N ASP A 159 -16.63 -5.30 10.83
CA ASP A 159 -15.63 -5.81 11.78
C ASP A 159 -15.20 -7.25 11.45
N ASP A 160 -15.87 -7.92 10.50
CA ASP A 160 -15.49 -9.27 10.07
C ASP A 160 -14.31 -9.22 9.09
N ALA A 161 -13.23 -9.91 9.45
CA ALA A 161 -12.12 -10.10 8.55
C ALA A 161 -12.54 -10.88 7.30
N LEU A 162 -12.11 -10.42 6.13
CA LEU A 162 -12.31 -11.08 4.86
C LEU A 162 -11.61 -12.45 4.88
N LYS A 163 -12.35 -13.47 4.47
CA LYS A 163 -11.78 -14.79 4.22
C LYS A 163 -11.10 -14.76 2.86
N LEU A 164 -9.79 -14.58 2.90
CA LEU A 164 -8.90 -14.62 1.74
C LEU A 164 -8.10 -15.93 1.76
N ASP A 165 -7.87 -16.51 0.59
CA ASP A 165 -7.01 -17.69 0.44
C ASP A 165 -5.60 -17.36 0.92
N SER A 166 -5.10 -16.16 0.58
CA SER A 166 -3.76 -15.70 1.00
C SER A 166 -3.61 -15.62 2.52
N THR A 167 -4.60 -15.08 3.23
CA THR A 167 -4.55 -15.03 4.70
C THR A 167 -4.71 -16.41 5.34
N SER A 168 -5.54 -17.28 4.74
CA SER A 168 -5.81 -18.63 5.24
C SER A 168 -4.59 -19.55 5.08
N CYS A 169 -3.91 -19.44 3.95
CA CYS A 169 -2.72 -20.20 3.60
C CYS A 169 -1.41 -19.60 4.14
N TRP A 170 -1.47 -18.46 4.85
CA TRP A 170 -0.29 -17.75 5.36
C TRP A 170 0.69 -18.66 6.10
N LYS A 171 0.20 -19.58 6.93
CA LYS A 171 1.07 -20.45 7.74
C LYS A 171 1.83 -21.50 6.92
N GLU A 172 1.33 -21.85 5.75
CA GLU A 172 1.79 -22.95 4.92
C GLU A 172 2.66 -22.50 3.75
N TYR A 173 2.46 -21.26 3.28
CA TYR A 173 3.08 -20.76 2.06
C TYR A 173 3.87 -19.46 2.30
N ASP A 174 4.74 -19.12 1.36
CA ASP A 174 5.49 -17.86 1.35
C ASP A 174 4.67 -16.68 0.79
N ILE A 175 3.72 -16.23 1.60
CA ILE A 175 2.80 -15.16 1.23
C ILE A 175 3.41 -13.81 1.61
N ARG A 176 3.18 -12.77 0.81
CA ARG A 176 3.65 -11.40 1.02
C ARG A 176 2.57 -10.37 0.78
N PRO A 177 2.76 -9.11 1.21
CA PRO A 177 1.69 -8.11 1.17
C PRO A 177 1.10 -7.93 -0.23
N TRP A 178 1.92 -7.94 -1.27
CA TRP A 178 1.46 -7.81 -2.65
C TRP A 178 0.65 -9.04 -3.14
N ASP A 179 0.81 -10.24 -2.57
CA ASP A 179 -0.09 -11.38 -2.85
C ASP A 179 -1.52 -11.06 -2.37
N ILE A 180 -1.63 -10.52 -1.16
CA ILE A 180 -2.90 -10.11 -0.57
C ILE A 180 -3.53 -8.99 -1.40
N VAL A 181 -2.74 -7.99 -1.82
CA VAL A 181 -3.21 -6.90 -2.68
C VAL A 181 -3.76 -7.44 -4.01
N VAL A 182 -3.05 -8.35 -4.68
CA VAL A 182 -3.53 -8.95 -5.95
C VAL A 182 -4.85 -9.69 -5.74
N GLU A 183 -4.96 -10.49 -4.67
CA GLU A 183 -6.20 -11.20 -4.36
C GLU A 183 -7.36 -10.23 -4.11
N VAL A 184 -7.15 -9.21 -3.27
CA VAL A 184 -8.16 -8.19 -2.97
C VAL A 184 -8.61 -7.44 -4.21
N VAL A 185 -7.67 -7.05 -5.08
CA VAL A 185 -7.98 -6.38 -6.34
C VAL A 185 -8.82 -7.29 -7.24
N CYS A 186 -8.38 -8.53 -7.48
CA CYS A 186 -9.13 -9.48 -8.32
C CYS A 186 -10.53 -9.77 -7.75
N GLN A 187 -10.67 -9.86 -6.42
CA GLN A 187 -11.97 -10.03 -5.78
C GLN A 187 -12.87 -8.81 -5.95
N THR A 188 -12.30 -7.59 -5.91
CA THR A 188 -13.06 -6.34 -6.07
C THR A 188 -13.65 -6.21 -7.47
N PHE A 189 -12.87 -6.53 -8.50
CA PHE A 189 -13.35 -6.47 -9.89
C PHE A 189 -14.19 -7.69 -10.31
N GLY A 190 -14.15 -8.79 -9.55
CA GLY A 190 -14.82 -10.04 -9.92
C GLY A 190 -14.21 -10.74 -11.15
N LEU A 191 -13.07 -10.23 -11.63
CA LEU A 191 -12.33 -10.71 -12.79
C LEU A 191 -10.83 -10.48 -12.56
N GLN A 192 -10.04 -11.21 -13.35
CA GLN A 192 -8.60 -11.09 -13.35
C GLN A 192 -8.22 -9.89 -14.21
N LEU A 193 -7.74 -8.81 -13.58
CA LEU A 193 -7.20 -7.66 -14.31
C LEU A 193 -5.97 -8.08 -15.12
N GLU A 194 -5.66 -7.37 -16.20
CA GLU A 194 -4.42 -7.64 -16.96
C GLU A 194 -3.18 -7.39 -16.12
N ASN A 195 -3.13 -6.28 -15.38
CA ASN A 195 -2.03 -5.97 -14.45
C ASN A 195 -2.56 -5.18 -13.22
N PRO A 196 -2.71 -5.83 -12.04
CA PRO A 196 -3.13 -5.17 -10.81
C PRO A 196 -2.21 -4.04 -10.33
N PHE A 197 -0.94 -4.07 -10.72
CA PHE A 197 0.09 -3.08 -10.36
C PHE A 197 0.45 -2.16 -11.53
N ALA A 198 -0.44 -2.01 -12.52
CA ALA A 198 -0.19 -1.13 -13.67
C ALA A 198 0.14 0.29 -13.22
N LEU A 199 1.19 0.86 -13.80
CA LEU A 199 1.67 2.21 -13.45
C LEU A 199 0.87 3.31 -14.14
N ASP A 200 0.67 4.42 -13.42
CA ASP A 200 0.14 5.67 -13.94
C ASP A 200 1.29 6.59 -14.35
N TYR A 201 1.72 6.50 -15.61
CA TYR A 201 2.79 7.34 -16.15
C TYR A 201 2.46 8.83 -16.12
N ALA A 202 1.18 9.19 -16.28
CA ALA A 202 0.78 10.59 -16.21
C ALA A 202 1.05 11.14 -14.81
N TYR A 203 0.80 10.37 -13.75
CA TYR A 203 1.18 10.80 -12.41
C TYR A 203 2.67 11.11 -12.27
N PHE A 204 3.56 10.28 -12.85
CA PHE A 204 5.00 10.53 -12.79
C PHE A 204 5.42 11.76 -13.60
N ASP A 205 4.76 12.04 -14.73
CA ASP A 205 5.07 13.18 -15.59
C ASP A 205 4.87 14.55 -14.92
N HIS A 206 4.09 14.61 -13.83
CA HIS A 206 3.81 15.85 -13.09
C HIS A 206 4.72 16.06 -11.87
N LEU A 207 5.62 15.12 -11.56
CA LEU A 207 6.49 15.22 -10.39
C LEU A 207 7.70 16.14 -10.67
N PRO A 208 8.12 16.96 -9.69
CA PRO A 208 9.43 17.62 -9.73
C PRO A 208 10.56 16.60 -9.88
N LEU A 209 11.68 16.99 -10.49
CA LEU A 209 12.77 16.08 -10.85
C LEU A 209 13.31 15.28 -9.66
N GLU A 210 13.55 15.93 -8.51
CA GLU A 210 14.05 15.29 -7.30
C GLU A 210 13.08 14.22 -6.78
N GLU A 211 11.79 14.56 -6.79
CA GLU A 211 10.73 13.67 -6.33
C GLU A 211 10.50 12.52 -7.31
N PHE A 212 10.54 12.79 -8.61
CA PHE A 212 10.50 11.79 -9.67
C PHE A 212 11.59 10.74 -9.45
N VAL A 213 12.84 11.16 -9.27
CA VAL A 213 13.98 10.25 -9.08
C VAL A 213 13.78 9.35 -7.85
N VAL A 214 13.35 9.91 -6.72
CA VAL A 214 13.12 9.14 -5.49
C VAL A 214 11.96 8.15 -5.66
N ARG A 215 10.81 8.63 -6.18
CA ARG A 215 9.60 7.80 -6.34
C ARG A 215 9.82 6.69 -7.38
N THR A 216 10.45 6.99 -8.50
CA THR A 216 10.77 5.99 -9.53
C THR A 216 11.81 4.98 -9.05
N GLY A 217 12.83 5.40 -8.28
CA GLY A 217 13.81 4.47 -7.71
C GLY A 217 13.18 3.44 -6.76
N ALA A 218 12.27 3.88 -5.89
CA ALA A 218 11.52 3.00 -5.00
C ALA A 218 10.59 2.05 -5.78
N MET A 219 9.87 2.58 -6.77
CA MET A 219 8.97 1.78 -7.61
C MET A 219 9.72 0.74 -8.45
N VAL A 220 10.86 1.09 -9.07
CA VAL A 220 11.70 0.14 -9.83
C VAL A 220 12.15 -1.00 -8.93
N ARG A 221 12.63 -0.71 -7.72
CA ARG A 221 13.02 -1.75 -6.74
C ARG A 221 11.86 -2.69 -6.41
N PHE A 222 10.67 -2.13 -6.19
CA PHE A 222 9.47 -2.92 -5.91
C PHE A 222 9.08 -3.83 -7.09
N LEU A 223 9.05 -3.29 -8.31
CA LEU A 223 8.69 -4.04 -9.52
C LEU A 223 9.67 -5.19 -9.76
N GLN A 224 10.98 -4.98 -9.57
CA GLN A 224 11.99 -6.04 -9.65
C GLN A 224 11.69 -7.21 -8.70
N ARG A 225 11.15 -6.94 -7.50
CA ARG A 225 10.76 -7.99 -6.54
C ARG A 225 9.49 -8.72 -6.92
N ILE A 226 8.54 -8.05 -7.57
CA ILE A 226 7.28 -8.68 -7.98
C ILE A 226 7.46 -9.50 -9.26
N VAL A 227 8.28 -9.06 -10.22
CA VAL A 227 8.53 -9.81 -11.47
C VAL A 227 9.01 -11.23 -11.17
N VAL A 228 9.91 -11.40 -10.21
CA VAL A 228 10.45 -12.73 -9.83
C VAL A 228 9.43 -13.66 -9.15
N ARG A 229 8.23 -13.17 -8.81
CA ARG A 229 7.18 -14.00 -8.21
C ARG A 229 6.43 -14.86 -9.24
N GLY A 230 6.56 -14.59 -10.54
CA GLY A 230 5.92 -15.39 -11.60
C GLY A 230 4.39 -15.25 -11.62
N TYR A 231 3.87 -14.04 -11.43
CA TYR A 231 2.44 -13.78 -11.58
C TYR A 231 1.99 -13.93 -13.03
N TYR A 232 0.70 -14.14 -13.24
CA TYR A 232 0.11 -14.22 -14.59
C TYR A 232 0.31 -12.95 -15.44
N PHE A 233 0.60 -11.82 -14.80
CA PHE A 233 0.78 -10.49 -15.40
C PHE A 233 2.26 -10.09 -15.51
N GLU A 234 3.18 -11.04 -15.36
CA GLU A 234 4.64 -10.80 -15.41
C GLU A 234 5.08 -10.06 -16.67
N ALA A 235 4.49 -10.37 -17.82
CA ALA A 235 4.85 -9.73 -19.09
C ALA A 235 4.56 -8.22 -19.08
N ASP A 236 3.39 -7.81 -18.59
CA ASP A 236 3.02 -6.39 -18.53
C ASP A 236 3.74 -5.66 -17.41
N LEU A 237 4.00 -6.33 -16.29
CA LEU A 237 4.83 -5.81 -15.22
C LEU A 237 6.28 -5.58 -15.67
N THR A 238 6.82 -6.47 -16.50
CA THR A 238 8.18 -6.35 -17.06
C THR A 238 8.27 -5.16 -18.01
N LYS A 239 7.25 -4.96 -18.86
CA LYS A 239 7.17 -3.74 -19.70
C LYS A 239 7.15 -2.47 -18.86
N ASP A 240 6.34 -2.47 -17.78
CA ASP A 240 6.26 -1.32 -16.88
C ASP A 240 7.61 -1.04 -16.20
N LEU A 241 8.30 -2.09 -15.74
CA LEU A 241 9.63 -2.03 -15.14
C LEU A 241 10.66 -1.46 -16.12
N GLU A 242 10.75 -1.99 -17.34
CA GLU A 242 11.70 -1.54 -18.37
C GLU A 242 11.52 -0.05 -18.68
N GLN A 243 10.28 0.36 -18.95
CA GLN A 243 9.96 1.76 -19.23
C GLN A 243 10.29 2.67 -18.05
N LEU A 244 9.90 2.30 -16.84
CA LEU A 244 10.16 3.12 -15.66
C LEU A 244 11.65 3.22 -15.35
N GLN A 245 12.40 2.12 -15.53
CA GLN A 245 13.84 2.08 -15.29
C GLN A 245 14.61 2.97 -16.28
N MET A 246 14.22 3.00 -17.56
CA MET A 246 14.79 3.94 -18.53
C MET A 246 14.58 5.39 -18.11
N ARG A 247 13.33 5.76 -17.79
CA ARG A 247 13.01 7.14 -17.37
C ARG A 247 13.70 7.53 -16.06
N HIS A 248 13.81 6.60 -15.11
CA HIS A 248 14.56 6.80 -13.87
C HIS A 248 16.03 7.12 -14.15
N TYR A 249 16.67 6.38 -15.05
CA TYR A 249 18.08 6.61 -15.41
C TYR A 249 18.29 7.99 -16.06
N GLU A 250 17.42 8.38 -16.99
CA GLU A 250 17.45 9.69 -17.64
C GLU A 250 17.32 10.82 -16.61
N ALA A 251 16.28 10.76 -15.77
CA ALA A 251 16.03 11.75 -14.73
C ALA A 251 17.15 11.81 -13.68
N PHE A 252 17.71 10.66 -13.30
CA PHE A 252 18.83 10.60 -12.36
C PHE A 252 20.08 11.25 -12.96
N SER A 253 20.36 11.00 -14.24
CA SER A 253 21.47 11.63 -14.96
C SER A 253 21.31 13.15 -15.06
N GLU A 254 20.09 13.62 -15.33
CA GLU A 254 19.75 15.05 -15.34
C GLU A 254 19.98 15.68 -13.96
N LEU A 255 19.46 15.06 -12.90
CA LEU A 255 19.61 15.53 -11.52
C LEU A 255 21.08 15.62 -11.10
N MET A 256 21.88 14.61 -11.46
CA MET A 256 23.32 14.58 -11.18
C MET A 256 24.09 15.64 -11.97
N SER A 257 23.62 15.98 -13.17
CA SER A 257 24.21 17.03 -14.00
C SER A 257 23.88 18.42 -13.45
N ALA A 258 22.64 18.65 -13.00
CA ALA A 258 22.20 19.90 -12.39
C ALA A 258 22.89 20.20 -11.05
N LYS A 259 23.23 19.16 -10.28
CA LYS A 259 23.94 19.29 -8.99
C LYS A 259 25.45 19.49 -9.11
N ARG A 260 26.06 19.32 -10.29
CA ARG A 260 27.49 19.62 -10.43
C ARG A 260 27.70 21.13 -10.28
N PRO A 261 28.63 21.58 -9.41
CA PRO A 261 28.98 22.98 -9.37
C PRO A 261 29.53 23.38 -10.74
N GLN A 262 28.89 24.35 -11.39
CA GLN A 262 29.56 25.10 -12.44
C GLN A 262 30.71 25.84 -11.77
N ASN A 263 31.93 25.32 -11.87
CA ASN A 263 33.12 26.06 -11.46
C ASN A 263 33.16 27.37 -12.28
N PRO A 264 32.98 28.55 -11.68
CA PRO A 264 33.22 29.80 -12.37
C PRO A 264 34.74 30.05 -12.30
N HIS A 265 35.50 29.30 -13.09
CA HIS A 265 36.90 29.62 -13.35
C HIS A 265 37.06 30.04 -14.81
N THR A 266 36.59 31.25 -15.08
CA THR A 266 37.14 32.12 -16.12
C THR A 266 36.85 33.55 -15.69
N PHE A 267 37.85 34.25 -15.19
CA PHE A 267 38.23 35.58 -15.68
C PHE A 267 39.57 35.99 -15.05
N SER A 268 40.55 36.12 -15.96
CA SER A 268 41.81 36.88 -15.94
C SER A 268 42.83 36.64 -14.84
#